data_AF-A0ABD5DF61-F1
#
_entry.id   AF-A0ABD5DF61-F1
#
_cell.length_a   1.000
_cell.length_b   1.000
_cell.length_c   1.000
_cell.angle_alpha   90.00
_cell.angle_beta   90.00
_cell.angle_gamma   90.00
#
_symmetry.space_group_name_H-M   'P 1'
#
loop_
_entity.id
_entity.type
_entity.pdbx_description
1 polymer ?
#
loop_
_entity_poly.entity_id
_entity_poly.type
_entity_poly.pdbx_seq_one_letter_code
_entity_poly.pdbx_strand_id
1 'polypeptide(L)'
;HIAKKNQSFNGVCDLVNMDPCNKEYFFAQIDVSEVWGVGRKHAKKLQSMEINTVLDLACSEPREMQRRFSIVMARTINELQGISCLEIEDTPPSKKQIIKSCSFGAKVTELIDLQEAIA
;
A
#
# COMPACT_ATOMS: atom_id res chain seq x y z
N HIS A 1 5.75 2.81 -11.14
CA HIS A 1 7.15 2.60 -10.73
C HIS A 1 8.00 2.02 -11.87
N ILE A 2 7.67 0.85 -12.42
CA ILE A 2 8.45 0.15 -13.47
C ILE A 2 8.55 0.92 -14.79
N ALA A 3 7.43 1.32 -15.39
CA ALA A 3 7.41 1.96 -16.71
C ALA A 3 8.13 3.32 -16.78
N LYS A 4 8.21 4.03 -15.65
CA LYS A 4 8.89 5.32 -15.54
C LYS A 4 10.40 5.18 -15.32
N LYS A 5 10.85 4.05 -14.76
CA LYS A 5 12.26 3.76 -14.49
C LYS A 5 12.95 3.03 -15.65
N ASN A 6 12.18 2.48 -16.59
CA ASN A 6 12.68 1.70 -17.72
C ASN A 6 12.16 2.28 -19.04
N GLN A 7 13.05 2.89 -19.82
CA GLN A 7 12.69 3.59 -21.06
C GLN A 7 12.07 2.66 -22.13
N SER A 8 12.39 1.37 -22.08
CA SER A 8 11.88 0.32 -22.97
C SER A 8 10.36 0.16 -22.93
N PHE A 9 9.69 0.59 -21.85
CA PHE A 9 8.24 0.49 -21.70
C PHE A 9 7.49 1.68 -22.29
N ASN A 10 8.18 2.70 -22.81
CA ASN A 10 7.57 3.90 -23.38
C ASN A 10 6.47 4.52 -22.49
N GLY A 11 6.67 4.46 -21.16
CA GLY A 11 5.74 4.98 -20.16
C GLY A 11 4.58 4.05 -19.75
N VAL A 12 4.36 2.90 -20.41
CA VAL A 12 3.29 1.94 -20.10
C VAL A 12 3.85 0.55 -19.84
N CYS A 13 3.53 -0.04 -18.68
CA CYS A 13 3.93 -1.41 -18.34
C CYS A 13 2.69 -2.25 -18.09
N ASP A 14 2.45 -3.22 -18.98
CA ASP A 14 1.45 -4.26 -18.77
C ASP A 14 2.08 -5.41 -17.98
N LEU A 15 1.65 -5.59 -16.73
CA LEU A 15 2.11 -6.68 -15.85
C LEU A 15 1.26 -7.95 -15.98
N VAL A 16 0.10 -7.87 -16.65
CA VAL A 16 -0.84 -9.00 -16.80
C VAL A 16 -0.38 -9.94 -17.90
N ASN A 17 0.02 -9.37 -19.04
CA ASN A 17 0.48 -10.13 -20.20
C ASN A 17 2.01 -10.31 -20.25
N MET A 18 2.72 -9.89 -19.19
CA MET A 18 4.17 -10.03 -19.10
C MET A 18 4.57 -11.47 -18.81
N ASP A 19 5.66 -11.91 -19.44
CA ASP A 19 6.29 -13.19 -19.11
C ASP A 19 6.60 -13.29 -17.60
N PRO A 20 6.29 -14.42 -16.94
CA PRO A 20 6.49 -14.58 -15.50
C PRO A 20 7.92 -14.30 -15.04
N CYS A 21 8.94 -14.73 -15.79
CA CYS A 21 10.34 -14.51 -15.43
C CYS A 21 10.69 -13.01 -15.46
N ASN A 22 10.17 -12.27 -16.44
CA ASN A 22 10.33 -10.81 -16.49
C ASN A 22 9.58 -10.11 -15.34
N LYS A 23 8.37 -10.57 -15.00
CA LYS A 23 7.60 -10.03 -13.88
C LYS A 23 8.35 -10.21 -12.55
N GLU A 24 8.86 -11.41 -12.30
CA GLU A 24 9.67 -11.71 -11.11
C GLU A 24 10.95 -10.87 -11.06
N TYR A 25 11.64 -10.71 -12.20
CA TYR A 25 12.83 -9.86 -12.31
C TYR A 25 12.55 -8.41 -11.88
N PHE A 26 11.43 -7.82 -12.32
CA PHE A 26 11.06 -6.48 -11.87
C PHE A 26 10.62 -6.45 -10.41
N PHE A 27 9.89 -7.46 -9.93
CA PHE A 27 9.43 -7.53 -8.55
C PHE A 27 10.60 -7.64 -7.55
N ALA A 28 11.68 -8.33 -7.93
CA ALA A 28 12.90 -8.43 -7.12
C ALA A 28 13.64 -7.09 -6.95
N GLN A 29 13.39 -6.11 -7.83
CA GLN A 29 14.08 -4.80 -7.78
C GLN A 29 13.28 -3.72 -7.04
N ILE A 30 12.04 -4.00 -6.69
CA ILE A 30 11.14 -3.04 -6.05
C ILE A 30 11.12 -3.34 -4.56
N ASP A 31 11.36 -2.31 -3.75
CA ASP A 31 11.28 -2.42 -2.29
C ASP A 31 9.84 -2.70 -1.85
N VAL A 32 9.68 -3.52 -0.83
CA VAL A 32 8.37 -3.91 -0.28
C VAL A 32 7.53 -2.72 0.19
N SER A 33 8.15 -1.59 0.56
CA SER A 33 7.46 -0.36 0.96
C SER A 33 6.77 0.39 -0.18
N GLU A 34 7.09 0.07 -1.44
CA GLU A 34 6.40 0.63 -2.61
C GLU A 34 5.03 -0.02 -2.85
N VAL A 35 4.72 -1.13 -2.16
CA VAL A 35 3.41 -1.79 -2.25
C VAL A 35 2.36 -0.95 -1.55
N TRP A 36 1.28 -0.64 -2.26
CA TRP A 36 0.14 0.07 -1.68
C TRP A 36 -0.42 -0.68 -0.47
N GLY A 37 -0.56 0.01 0.66
CA GLY A 37 -1.01 -0.57 1.93
C GLY A 37 0.13 -1.04 2.85
N VAL A 38 1.36 -1.11 2.35
CA VAL A 38 2.55 -1.38 3.17
C VAL A 38 3.14 -0.05 3.67
N GLY A 39 2.62 0.44 4.80
CA GLY A 39 3.16 1.64 5.45
C GLY A 39 4.49 1.42 6.18
N ARG A 40 5.14 2.50 6.63
CA ARG A 40 6.46 2.50 7.31
C ARG A 40 6.62 1.45 8.42
N LYS A 41 5.58 1.24 9.25
CA LYS A 41 5.62 0.23 10.33
C LYS A 41 5.61 -1.20 9.79
N HIS A 42 4.80 -1.45 8.76
CA HIS A 42 4.73 -2.76 8.12
C HIS A 42 6.00 -3.07 7.35
N ALA A 43 6.52 -2.10 6.57
CA ALA A 43 7.80 -2.25 5.86
C ALA A 43 8.94 -2.66 6.79
N LYS A 44 9.12 -1.97 7.92
CA LYS A 44 10.16 -2.33 8.92
C LYS A 44 9.99 -3.74 9.48
N LYS A 45 8.76 -4.16 9.75
CA LYS A 45 8.47 -5.49 10.28
C LYS A 45 8.73 -6.57 9.22
N LEU A 46 8.38 -6.31 7.96
CA LEU A 46 8.66 -7.21 6.84
C LEU A 46 10.17 -7.36 6.61
N GLN A 47 10.91 -6.26 6.62
CA GLN A 47 12.37 -6.27 6.48
C GLN A 47 13.05 -7.05 7.63
N SER A 48 12.52 -6.95 8.86
CA SER A 48 13.00 -7.78 9.98
C SER A 48 12.73 -9.28 9.83
N MET A 49 11.82 -9.65 8.93
CA MET A 49 11.53 -11.04 8.53
C MET A 49 12.23 -11.42 7.23
N GLU A 50 13.23 -10.64 6.80
CA GLU A 50 13.99 -10.83 5.54
C GLU A 50 13.15 -10.64 4.26
N ILE A 51 11.95 -10.07 4.38
CA ILE A 51 11.09 -9.71 3.25
C ILE A 51 11.39 -8.26 2.86
N ASN A 52 12.25 -8.08 1.86
CA ASN A 52 12.74 -6.76 1.47
C ASN A 52 12.14 -6.28 0.14
N THR A 53 11.78 -7.21 -0.75
CA THR A 53 11.32 -6.91 -2.09
C THR A 53 9.85 -7.25 -2.29
N VAL A 54 9.24 -6.73 -3.36
CA VAL A 54 7.88 -7.12 -3.77
C VAL A 54 7.81 -8.61 -4.09
N LEU A 55 8.89 -9.18 -4.66
CA LEU A 55 8.97 -10.61 -4.95
C LEU A 55 8.91 -11.44 -3.67
N ASP A 56 9.70 -11.08 -2.65
CA ASP A 56 9.71 -11.79 -1.36
C ASP A 56 8.32 -11.80 -0.71
N LEU A 57 7.60 -10.67 -0.81
CA LEU A 57 6.24 -10.56 -0.31
C LEU A 57 5.27 -11.43 -1.12
N ALA A 58 5.40 -11.45 -2.45
CA ALA A 58 4.57 -12.27 -3.33
C ALA A 58 4.81 -13.78 -3.14
N CYS A 59 6.02 -14.19 -2.78
CA CYS A 59 6.37 -15.58 -2.48
C CYS A 59 5.95 -16.03 -1.07
N SER A 60 5.52 -15.10 -0.21
CA SER A 60 5.09 -15.41 1.16
C SER A 60 3.71 -16.08 1.19
N GLU A 61 3.46 -16.93 2.19
CA GLU A 61 2.19 -17.64 2.31
C GLU A 61 1.08 -16.71 2.89
N PRO A 62 -0.06 -16.53 2.18
CA PRO A 62 -1.08 -15.56 2.58
C PRO A 62 -1.69 -15.80 3.96
N ARG A 63 -1.90 -17.04 4.39
CA ARG A 63 -2.55 -17.35 5.69
C ARG A 63 -1.63 -17.03 6.87
N GLU A 64 -0.33 -17.28 6.75
CA GLU A 64 0.68 -16.93 7.73
C GLU A 64 0.82 -15.40 7.82
N MET A 65 0.78 -14.71 6.69
CA MET A 65 0.81 -13.25 6.67
C MET A 65 -0.47 -12.63 7.23
N GLN A 66 -1.62 -13.27 7.03
CA GLN A 66 -2.87 -12.89 7.71
C GLN A 66 -2.73 -12.96 9.23
N ARG A 67 -2.19 -14.06 9.75
CA ARG A 67 -1.99 -14.27 11.20
C ARG A 67 -1.05 -13.23 11.81
N ARG A 68 0.00 -12.83 11.09
CA ARG A 68 1.04 -11.90 11.58
C ARG A 68 0.71 -10.42 11.40
N PHE A 69 -0.15 -10.08 10.43
CA PHE A 69 -0.47 -8.72 10.03
C PHE A 69 -1.98 -8.46 10.00
N SER A 70 -2.65 -8.86 8.92
CA SER A 70 -4.09 -8.65 8.72
C SER A 70 -4.60 -9.38 7.48
N ILE A 71 -5.92 -9.51 7.37
CA ILE A 71 -6.56 -10.00 6.13
C ILE A 71 -6.25 -9.12 4.91
N VAL A 72 -6.00 -7.82 5.12
CA VAL A 72 -5.63 -6.89 4.05
C VAL A 72 -4.27 -7.28 3.47
N MET A 73 -3.28 -7.60 4.31
CA MET A 73 -1.97 -8.07 3.85
C MET A 73 -2.09 -9.35 3.02
N ALA A 74 -2.91 -10.30 3.45
CA ALA A 74 -3.15 -11.53 2.71
C ALA A 74 -3.80 -11.27 1.34
N ARG A 75 -4.76 -10.35 1.27
CA ARG A 75 -5.37 -9.92 0.00
C ARG A 75 -4.34 -9.26 -0.92
N THR A 76 -3.49 -8.39 -0.40
CA THR A 76 -2.40 -7.78 -1.18
C THR A 76 -1.47 -8.84 -1.78
N ILE A 77 -1.12 -9.89 -1.02
CA ILE A 77 -0.29 -10.99 -1.52
C ILE A 77 -1.02 -11.76 -2.63
N ASN A 78 -2.29 -12.11 -2.42
CA ASN A 78 -3.10 -12.78 -3.44
C ASN A 78 -3.19 -11.96 -4.74
N GLU A 79 -3.37 -10.63 -4.66
CA GLU A 79 -3.36 -9.73 -5.82
C GLU A 79 -2.02 -9.74 -6.56
N LEU A 80 -0.89 -9.72 -5.82
CA LEU A 80 0.45 -9.82 -6.41
C LEU A 80 0.66 -11.15 -7.16
N GLN A 81 0.05 -12.22 -6.63
CA GLN A 81 -0.01 -13.56 -7.24
C GLN A 81 -1.01 -13.66 -8.41
N GLY A 82 -1.77 -12.60 -8.69
CA GLY A 82 -2.75 -12.54 -9.79
C GLY A 82 -4.15 -13.03 -9.43
N ILE A 83 -4.43 -13.26 -8.15
CA ILE A 83 -5.77 -13.61 -7.64
C ILE A 83 -6.50 -12.31 -7.29
N SER A 84 -7.46 -11.93 -8.13
CA SER A 84 -8.34 -10.78 -7.86
C SER A 84 -9.13 -11.00 -6.57
N CYS A 85 -8.97 -10.06 -5.64
CA CYS A 85 -9.56 -10.04 -4.29
C CYS A 85 -10.46 -8.83 -4.08
N LEU A 86 -10.25 -7.74 -4.84
CA LEU A 86 -11.07 -6.54 -4.80
C LEU A 86 -11.71 -6.32 -6.17
N GLU A 87 -13.04 -6.23 -6.20
CA GLU A 87 -13.74 -5.78 -7.40
C GLU A 87 -13.48 -4.29 -7.61
N ILE A 88 -13.40 -3.89 -8.88
CA ILE A 88 -13.33 -2.47 -9.24
C ILE A 88 -14.70 -1.87 -8.90
N GLU A 89 -14.74 -0.95 -7.95
CA GLU A 89 -15.97 -0.23 -7.60
C GLU A 89 -16.35 0.75 -8.73
N ASP A 90 -17.41 0.45 -9.48
CA ASP A 90 -17.91 1.32 -10.57
C ASP A 90 -18.55 2.62 -10.05
N THR A 91 -18.95 2.67 -8.77
CA THR A 91 -19.53 3.86 -8.16
C THR A 91 -19.10 3.96 -6.70
N PRO A 92 -18.43 5.06 -6.29
CA PRO A 92 -18.00 5.22 -4.91
C PRO A 92 -19.24 5.30 -4.00
N PRO A 93 -19.24 4.62 -2.84
CA PRO A 93 -20.36 4.69 -1.90
C PRO A 93 -20.56 6.13 -1.42
N SER A 94 -21.80 6.45 -1.05
CA SER A 94 -22.12 7.78 -0.53
C SER A 94 -21.22 8.12 0.67
N LYS A 95 -20.70 9.35 0.68
CA LYS A 95 -19.84 9.83 1.77
C LYS A 95 -20.59 9.71 3.10
N LYS A 96 -20.11 8.84 3.99
CA LYS A 96 -20.77 8.58 5.28
C LYS A 96 -20.56 9.71 6.29
N GLN A 97 -19.47 10.48 6.17
CA GLN A 97 -19.11 11.53 7.13
C GLN A 97 -18.35 12.67 6.46
N ILE A 98 -18.49 13.89 6.99
CA ILE A 98 -17.67 15.07 6.70
C ILE A 98 -17.04 15.49 8.03
N ILE A 99 -15.71 15.61 8.08
CA ILE A 99 -14.96 15.94 9.30
C ILE A 99 -14.08 17.17 9.01
N LYS A 100 -14.20 18.22 9.85
CA LYS A 100 -13.23 19.33 9.97
C LYS A 100 -12.37 19.03 11.19
N SER A 101 -11.07 18.80 11.01
CA SER A 101 -10.12 18.64 12.10
C SER A 101 -9.16 19.82 12.08
N CYS A 102 -9.13 20.58 13.17
CA CYS A 102 -8.16 21.66 13.38
C CYS A 102 -7.04 21.14 14.28
N SER A 103 -5.81 21.14 13.79
CA SER A 103 -4.63 20.80 14.58
C SER A 103 -4.01 22.08 15.14
N PHE A 104 -3.67 22.10 16.43
CA PHE A 104 -3.04 23.25 17.07
C PHE A 104 -1.52 23.08 17.10
N GLY A 105 -0.77 24.11 16.69
CA GLY A 105 0.70 24.09 16.69
C GLY A 105 1.34 24.14 18.08
N ALA A 106 0.59 24.54 19.09
CA ALA A 106 0.97 24.55 20.50
C ALA A 106 -0.21 24.13 21.37
N LYS A 107 0.06 23.82 22.65
CA LYS A 107 -0.99 23.47 23.60
C LYS A 107 -1.87 24.70 23.87
N VAL A 108 -3.14 24.61 23.49
CA VAL A 108 -4.15 25.60 23.87
C VAL A 108 -4.57 25.35 25.30
N THR A 109 -4.48 26.36 26.16
CA THR A 109 -4.89 26.29 27.57
C THR A 109 -6.09 27.17 27.87
N GLU A 110 -6.34 28.19 27.05
CA GLU A 110 -7.41 29.16 27.25
C GLU A 110 -8.61 28.86 26.35
N LEU A 111 -9.80 29.18 26.86
CA LEU A 111 -11.06 28.93 26.17
C LEU A 111 -11.24 29.83 24.93
N ILE A 112 -10.69 31.04 24.96
CA ILE A 112 -10.77 32.02 23.85
C ILE A 112 -10.02 31.49 22.62
N ASP A 113 -8.77 31.07 22.79
CA ASP A 113 -7.94 30.52 21.72
C ASP A 113 -8.59 29.28 21.06
N LEU A 114 -9.32 28.47 21.85
CA LEU A 114 -10.07 27.33 21.34
C LEU A 114 -11.27 27.77 20.49
N GLN A 115 -12.00 28.81 20.93
CA GLN A 115 -13.16 29.34 20.21
C GLN A 115 -12.77 29.93 18.85
N GLU A 116 -11.65 30.67 18.78
CA GLU A 116 -11.15 31.26 17.53
C GLU A 116 -10.82 30.20 16.47
N ALA A 117 -10.34 29.02 16.89
CA ALA A 117 -9.96 27.96 15.96
C ALA A 117 -11.15 27.10 15.46
N ILE A 118 -12.31 27.17 16.13
CA ILE A 118 -13.51 26.44 15.76
C ILE A 118 -14.40 27.26 14.82
N ALA A 119 -14.38 28.60 14.96
CA ALA A 119 -15.14 29.55 14.15
C ALA A 119 -14.89 29.44 12.63
#